data_AF-A0A9D2KXA0-F1
#
_entry.id   AF-A0A9D2KXA0-F1
#
_cell.length_a   1.000
_cell.length_b   1.000
_cell.length_c   1.000
_cell.angle_alpha   90.00
_cell.angle_beta   90.00
_cell.angle_gamma   90.00
#
_symmetry.space_group_name_H-M   'P 1'
#
loop_
_entity.id
_entity.type
_entity.pdbx_description
1 polymer ?
#
loop_
_entity_poly.entity_id
_entity_poly.type
_entity_poly.pdbx_seq_one_letter_code
_entity_poly.pdbx_strand_id
1 'polypeptide(L)'
;MDLITQYSDIILKKIMMKIQKDKKSKERAELVKLEMAETGSGVRTSRHWKAAANIEFYYKEIQKGFEQMRELDKQTNWSQKLHQDRFKFVEKHREILDEYMEEQR
;
A
#
# COMPACT_ATOMS: atom_id res chain seq x y z
N MET A 1 -5.34 -28.29 8.99
CA MET A 1 -4.46 -27.17 8.63
C MET A 1 -5.25 -26.25 7.73
N ASP A 2 -5.44 -25.01 8.16
CA ASP A 2 -6.14 -24.00 7.38
C ASP A 2 -5.23 -23.51 6.23
N LEU A 3 -5.79 -23.45 5.01
CA LEU A 3 -5.10 -23.08 3.78
C LEU A 3 -4.54 -21.66 3.88
N ILE A 4 -5.28 -20.75 4.53
CA ILE A 4 -4.88 -19.35 4.68
C ILE A 4 -3.64 -19.25 5.57
N THR A 5 -3.60 -20.01 6.66
CA THR A 5 -2.42 -20.10 7.53
C THR A 5 -1.21 -20.68 6.78
N GLN A 6 -1.41 -21.71 5.96
CA GLN A 6 -0.34 -22.34 5.18
C GLN A 6 0.25 -21.40 4.13
N TYR A 7 -0.55 -20.53 3.51
CA TYR A 7 -0.11 -19.63 2.43
C TYR A 7 -0.02 -18.15 2.84
N SER A 8 -0.07 -17.87 4.13
CA SER A 8 -0.06 -16.51 4.70
C SER A 8 1.12 -15.66 4.23
N ASP A 9 2.31 -16.25 4.06
CA ASP A 9 3.50 -15.57 3.51
C ASP A 9 3.31 -15.11 2.06
N ILE A 10 2.76 -15.97 1.20
CA ILE A 10 2.54 -15.66 -0.22
C ILE A 10 1.45 -14.59 -0.35
N ILE A 11 0.37 -14.71 0.41
CA ILE A 11 -0.74 -13.76 0.42
C ILE A 11 -0.23 -12.40 0.90
N LEU A 12 0.47 -12.35 2.04
CA LEU A 12 1.06 -11.14 2.59
C LEU A 12 2.01 -10.47 1.59
N LYS A 13 2.91 -11.25 0.98
CA LYS A 13 3.83 -10.75 -0.05
C LYS A 13 3.08 -10.09 -1.21
N LYS A 14 1.99 -10.70 -1.67
CA LYS A 14 1.20 -10.16 -2.78
C LYS A 14 0.53 -8.84 -2.40
N ILE A 15 0.00 -8.74 -1.18
CA ILE A 15 -0.62 -7.52 -0.66
C ILE A 15 0.43 -6.39 -0.55
N MET A 16 1.57 -6.66 0.09
CA MET A 16 2.65 -5.67 0.24
C MET A 16 3.18 -5.17 -1.11
N MET A 17 3.37 -6.07 -2.08
CA MET A 17 3.78 -5.68 -3.44
C MET A 17 2.75 -4.77 -4.13
N LYS A 18 1.45 -5.01 -3.90
CA LYS A 18 0.38 -4.16 -4.43
C LYS A 18 0.42 -2.78 -3.78
N ILE A 19 0.48 -2.70 -2.45
CA ILE A 19 0.59 -1.44 -1.71
C ILE A 19 1.80 -0.63 -2.21
N GLN A 20 2.96 -1.26 -2.37
CA GLN A 20 4.15 -0.59 -2.87
C GLN A 20 3.95 0.00 -4.28
N LYS A 21 3.27 -0.74 -5.16
CA LYS A 21 2.95 -0.26 -6.52
C LYS A 21 1.97 0.92 -6.47
N ASP A 22 0.97 0.86 -5.60
CA ASP A 22 -0.03 1.91 -5.47
C ASP A 22 0.57 3.18 -4.86
N LYS A 23 1.44 3.06 -3.84
CA LYS A 23 2.24 4.18 -3.30
C LYS A 23 3.03 4.90 -4.39
N LYS A 24 3.82 4.17 -5.17
CA LYS A 24 4.59 4.74 -6.30
C LYS A 24 3.68 5.40 -7.35
N SER A 25 2.49 4.87 -7.56
CA SER A 25 1.54 5.43 -8.53
C SER A 25 0.87 6.70 -7.99
N LYS A 26 0.59 6.74 -6.69
CA LYS A 26 0.13 7.93 -5.98
C LYS A 26 1.17 9.05 -6.03
N GLU A 27 2.42 8.77 -5.67
CA GLU A 27 3.52 9.74 -5.74
C GLU A 27 3.67 10.37 -7.13
N ARG A 28 3.58 9.55 -8.19
CA ARG A 28 3.60 10.06 -9.58
C ARG A 28 2.42 10.98 -9.87
N ALA A 29 1.23 10.65 -9.39
CA ALA A 29 0.05 11.49 -9.57
C ALA A 29 0.17 12.80 -8.78
N GLU A 30 0.78 12.79 -7.59
CA GLU A 30 1.10 13.98 -6.80
C GLU A 30 2.07 14.90 -7.53
N LEU A 31 3.15 14.35 -8.10
CA LEU A 31 4.09 15.13 -8.93
C LEU A 31 3.39 15.80 -10.12
N VAL A 32 2.54 15.07 -10.84
CA VAL A 32 1.79 15.66 -11.97
C VAL A 32 0.82 16.73 -11.49
N LYS A 33 0.16 16.53 -10.36
CA LYS A 33 -0.76 17.53 -9.80
C LYS A 33 -0.03 18.81 -9.42
N LEU A 34 1.16 18.68 -8.80
CA LEU A 34 2.03 19.79 -8.42
C LEU A 34 2.52 20.54 -9.66
N GLU A 35 3.09 19.83 -10.65
CA GLU A 35 3.53 20.40 -11.94
C GLU A 35 2.43 21.23 -12.61
N MET A 36 1.20 20.70 -12.64
CA MET A 36 0.07 21.41 -13.25
C MET A 36 -0.48 22.55 -12.37
N ALA A 37 -0.19 22.57 -11.07
CA ALA A 37 -0.64 23.63 -10.16
C ALA A 37 0.26 24.87 -10.20
N GLU A 38 1.48 24.78 -10.73
CA GLU A 38 2.43 25.90 -10.85
C GLU A 38 1.90 27.06 -11.71
N THR A 39 0.99 26.76 -12.64
CA THR A 39 0.38 27.77 -13.52
C THR A 39 -1.14 27.82 -13.33
N GLY A 40 -1.70 29.03 -13.30
CA GLY A 40 -3.15 29.22 -13.17
C GLY A 40 -3.98 28.62 -14.32
N SER A 41 -3.37 28.39 -15.49
CA SER A 41 -3.97 27.64 -16.60
C SER A 41 -3.87 26.13 -16.40
N GLY A 42 -2.77 25.63 -15.84
CA GLY A 42 -2.53 24.21 -15.59
C GLY A 42 -3.55 23.57 -14.65
N VAL A 43 -3.98 24.27 -13.60
CA VAL A 43 -5.02 23.81 -12.64
C VAL A 43 -6.39 23.59 -13.31
N ARG A 44 -6.63 24.24 -14.45
CA ARG A 44 -7.89 24.12 -15.21
C ARG A 44 -7.86 22.98 -16.24
N THR A 45 -6.73 22.29 -16.38
CA THR A 45 -6.59 21.21 -17.36
C THR A 45 -7.20 19.90 -16.86
N SER A 46 -7.72 19.09 -17.78
CA SER A 46 -8.14 17.71 -17.50
C SER A 46 -7.01 16.89 -16.86
N ARG A 47 -5.75 17.16 -17.22
CA ARG A 47 -4.57 16.50 -16.66
C ARG A 47 -4.46 16.72 -15.14
N HIS A 48 -4.67 17.94 -14.65
CA HIS A 48 -4.66 18.25 -13.22
C HIS A 48 -5.76 17.48 -12.45
N TRP A 49 -7.00 17.52 -12.94
CA TRP A 49 -8.12 16.85 -12.29
C TRP A 49 -8.02 15.32 -12.34
N LYS A 50 -7.49 14.77 -13.44
CA LYS A 50 -7.19 13.34 -13.54
C LYS A 50 -6.12 12.92 -12.54
N ALA A 51 -5.08 13.74 -12.35
CA ALA A 51 -4.07 13.49 -11.34
C ALA A 51 -4.68 13.53 -9.92
N ALA A 52 -5.52 14.51 -9.61
CA ALA A 52 -6.24 14.58 -8.34
C ALA A 52 -7.11 13.33 -8.08
N ALA A 53 -7.89 12.89 -9.08
CA ALA A 53 -8.71 11.69 -8.98
C ALA A 53 -7.85 10.42 -8.78
N ASN A 54 -6.71 10.31 -9.47
CA ASN A 54 -5.79 9.19 -9.30
C ASN A 54 -5.18 9.15 -7.89
N ILE A 55 -4.85 10.30 -7.30
CA ILE A 55 -4.33 10.36 -5.92
C ILE A 55 -5.35 9.78 -4.95
N GLU A 56 -6.62 10.20 -5.06
CA GLU A 56 -7.69 9.69 -4.19
C GLU A 56 -7.95 8.19 -4.42
N PHE A 57 -7.92 7.75 -5.68
CA PHE A 57 -8.06 6.35 -6.02
C PHE A 57 -6.96 5.48 -5.39
N TYR A 58 -5.69 5.85 -5.58
CA TYR A 58 -4.59 5.07 -5.00
C TYR A 58 -4.54 5.16 -3.48
N TYR A 59 -4.95 6.28 -2.89
CA TYR A 59 -5.12 6.37 -1.44
C TYR A 59 -6.11 5.32 -0.91
N LYS A 60 -7.28 5.17 -1.55
CA LYS A 60 -8.27 4.15 -1.19
C LYS A 60 -7.73 2.73 -1.38
N GLU A 61 -6.99 2.48 -2.45
CA GLU A 61 -6.40 1.16 -2.72
C GLU A 61 -5.29 0.77 -1.73
N ILE A 62 -4.49 1.74 -1.26
CA ILE A 62 -3.49 1.54 -0.21
C ILE A 62 -4.17 1.17 1.11
N GLN A 63 -5.19 1.94 1.51
CA GLN A 63 -5.96 1.70 2.74
C GLN A 63 -6.63 0.31 2.72
N LYS A 64 -7.22 -0.07 1.59
CA LYS A 64 -7.75 -1.42 1.39
C LYS A 64 -6.67 -2.50 1.51
N GLY A 65 -5.46 -2.23 1.03
CA GLY A 65 -4.32 -3.14 1.21
C GLY A 65 -3.96 -3.34 2.68
N PHE A 66 -3.92 -2.27 3.48
CA PHE A 66 -3.67 -2.36 4.92
C PHE A 66 -4.79 -3.09 5.66
N GLU A 67 -6.05 -2.88 5.28
CA GLU A 67 -7.19 -3.63 5.81
C GLU A 67 -7.06 -5.15 5.52
N GLN A 68 -6.62 -5.51 4.30
CA GLN A 68 -6.35 -6.91 3.95
C GLN A 68 -5.19 -7.50 4.77
N MET A 69 -4.14 -6.72 5.04
CA MET A 69 -3.05 -7.14 5.93
C MET A 69 -3.56 -7.41 7.35
N ARG A 70 -4.43 -6.52 7.86
CA ARG A 70 -5.06 -6.63 9.18
C ARG A 70 -5.94 -7.87 9.29
N GLU A 71 -6.75 -8.13 8.28
CA GLU A 71 -7.62 -9.30 8.26
C GLU A 71 -6.80 -10.60 8.19
N LEU A 72 -5.74 -10.63 7.38
CA LEU A 72 -4.81 -11.75 7.36
C LEU A 72 -4.13 -11.95 8.72
N ASP A 73 -3.82 -10.86 9.44
CA ASP A 73 -3.19 -10.94 10.75
C ASP A 73 -4.12 -11.51 11.82
N LYS A 74 -5.39 -11.08 11.84
CA LYS A 74 -6.40 -11.65 12.74
C LYS A 74 -6.55 -13.16 12.58
N GLN A 75 -6.46 -13.66 11.35
CA GLN A 75 -6.65 -15.08 11.06
C GLN A 75 -5.39 -15.91 11.32
N THR A 76 -4.21 -15.36 11.05
CA THR A 76 -2.96 -16.15 10.99
C THR A 76 -1.92 -15.76 12.04
N ASN A 77 -2.10 -14.63 12.71
CA ASN A 77 -1.13 -13.98 13.60
C ASN A 77 0.27 -13.91 12.97
N TRP A 78 0.34 -13.46 11.71
CA TRP A 78 1.60 -13.40 10.98
C TRP A 78 2.54 -12.33 11.53
N SER A 79 2.01 -11.25 12.11
CA SER A 79 2.80 -10.17 12.72
C SER A 79 3.69 -10.65 13.87
N GLN A 80 3.25 -11.68 14.61
CA GLN A 80 4.02 -12.31 15.68
C GLN A 80 5.07 -13.32 15.16
N LYS A 81 4.93 -13.74 13.90
CA LYS A 81 5.74 -14.79 13.26
C LYS A 81 6.80 -14.22 12.31
N LEU A 82 7.04 -12.91 12.33
CA LEU A 82 8.01 -12.24 11.45
C LEU A 82 9.45 -12.74 11.60
N HIS A 83 9.79 -13.39 12.72
CA HIS A 83 11.09 -14.04 12.93
C HIS A 83 11.31 -15.30 12.06
N GLN A 84 10.25 -15.86 11.47
CA GLN A 84 10.34 -17.07 10.64
C GLN A 84 10.89 -16.76 9.24
N ASP A 85 11.69 -17.67 8.69
CA ASP A 85 12.37 -17.50 7.40
C ASP A 85 11.41 -17.18 6.23
N ARG A 86 10.23 -17.78 6.25
CA ARG A 86 9.17 -17.56 5.25
C ARG A 86 8.70 -16.09 5.15
N PHE A 87 8.91 -15.29 6.20
CA PHE A 87 8.54 -13.87 6.23
C PHE A 87 9.74 -12.92 5.98
N LYS A 88 10.94 -13.42 5.66
CA LYS A 88 12.10 -12.57 5.36
C LYS A 88 11.87 -11.55 4.23
N PHE A 89 10.93 -11.81 3.32
CA PHE A 89 10.60 -10.87 2.25
C PHE A 89 10.07 -9.53 2.80
N VAL A 90 9.51 -9.51 4.01
CA VAL A 90 8.96 -8.30 4.64
C VAL A 90 10.05 -7.24 4.85
N GLU A 91 11.31 -7.64 5.03
CA GLU A 91 12.45 -6.70 5.13
C GLU A 91 12.61 -5.83 3.89
N LYS A 92 12.30 -6.35 2.70
CA LYS A 92 12.33 -5.57 1.45
C LYS A 92 11.19 -4.55 1.34
N HIS A 93 10.16 -4.71 2.16
CA HIS A 93 8.97 -3.88 2.21
C HIS A 93 8.81 -3.22 3.59
N ARG A 94 9.94 -2.95 4.28
CA ARG A 94 9.97 -2.47 5.67
C ARG A 94 9.11 -1.21 5.87
N GLU A 95 9.18 -0.26 4.95
CA GLU A 95 8.36 0.96 5.01
C GLU A 95 6.85 0.67 5.14
N ILE A 96 6.34 -0.35 4.45
CA ILE A 96 4.92 -0.74 4.53
C ILE A 96 4.64 -1.46 5.84
N LEU A 97 5.58 -2.27 6.33
CA LEU A 97 5.44 -2.92 7.63
C LEU A 97 5.40 -1.88 8.75
N ASP A 98 6.31 -0.91 8.74
CA ASP A 98 6.43 0.10 9.78
C ASP A 98 5.16 0.96 9.85
N GLU A 99 4.66 1.43 8.69
CA GLU A 99 3.38 2.17 8.61
C GLU A 99 2.20 1.34 9.16
N TYR A 100 2.12 0.06 8.78
CA TYR A 100 1.09 -0.84 9.31
C TYR A 100 1.18 -0.98 10.84
N MET A 101 2.39 -1.14 11.39
CA MET A 101 2.61 -1.29 12.83
C MET A 101 2.33 -0.01 13.60
N GLU A 102 2.60 1.16 13.02
CA GLU A 102 2.24 2.46 13.59
C GLU A 102 0.71 2.65 13.63
N GLU A 103 -0.01 2.28 12.58
CA GLU A 103 -1.48 2.33 12.56
C GLU A 103 -2.18 1.37 13.54
N GLN A 104 -1.47 0.34 14.06
CA GLN A 104 -2.02 -0.59 15.05
C GLN A 104 -1.76 -0.17 16.50
N ARG A 105 -0.95 0.88 16.75
CA ARG A 105 -0.70 1.42 18.10
C ARG A 105 -1.80 2.38 18.53
#